data_AF-A0A968ERX1-F1
#
_entry.id   AF-A0A968ERX1-F1
#
_cell.length_a   1.000
_cell.length_b   1.000
_cell.length_c   1.000
_cell.angle_alpha   90.00
_cell.angle_beta   90.00
_cell.angle_gamma   90.00
#
_symmetry.space_group_name_H-M   'P 1'
#
loop_
_entity.id
_entity.type
_entity.pdbx_description
1 polymer ?
#
loop_
_entity_poly.entity_id
_entity_poly.type
_entity_poly.pdbx_seq_one_letter_code
_entity_poly.pdbx_strand_id
1 'polypeptide(L)'
;VFAYLRVAPSPGEPVDVAVPTGNFGNVYAGFVARRMGVPIERLIVATNENDVLAEFFATGRYRVRAAADVVPTSSPSMDISKASNFERYVYALHGDDPVAT
;
A
#
# COMPACT_ATOMS: atom_id res chain seq x y z
N VAL A 1 -4.31 -13.01 5.55
CA VAL A 1 -4.88 -13.99 6.51
C VAL A 1 -4.01 -15.24 6.65
N PHE A 2 -3.79 -16.02 5.58
CA PHE A 2 -2.99 -17.25 5.65
C PHE A 2 -1.61 -17.05 6.30
N ALA A 3 -0.83 -16.06 5.84
CA ALA A 3 0.48 -15.78 6.41
C ALA A 3 0.41 -15.41 7.90
N TYR A 4 -0.54 -14.56 8.31
CA TYR A 4 -0.76 -14.20 9.72
C TYR A 4 -0.93 -15.43 10.61
N LEU A 5 -1.81 -16.35 10.24
CA LEU A 5 -2.08 -17.58 11.00
C LEU A 5 -0.87 -18.51 11.13
N ARG A 6 0.15 -18.33 10.29
CA ARG A 6 1.37 -19.15 10.27
C ARG A 6 2.53 -18.53 11.03
N VAL A 7 2.52 -17.21 11.23
CA VAL A 7 3.67 -16.47 11.78
C VAL A 7 3.35 -15.73 13.08
N ALA A 8 2.07 -15.53 13.41
CA ALA A 8 1.67 -14.93 14.67
C ALA A 8 2.18 -15.80 15.84
N PRO A 9 2.89 -15.22 16.85
CA PRO A 9 3.44 -16.00 17.95
C PRO A 9 2.34 -16.64 18.82
N SER A 10 1.20 -15.96 18.95
CA SER A 10 -0.01 -16.50 19.57
C SER A 10 -1.27 -15.89 18.94
N PRO A 11 -2.47 -16.49 19.13
CA PRO A 11 -3.72 -15.94 18.61
C PRO A 11 -3.98 -14.52 19.13
N GLY A 12 -4.19 -13.57 18.22
CA GLY A 12 -4.47 -12.19 18.56
C GLY A 12 -3.23 -11.31 18.71
N GLU A 13 -2.02 -11.89 18.78
CA GLU A 13 -0.80 -11.09 18.75
C GLU A 13 -0.63 -10.43 17.38
N PRO A 14 -0.27 -9.13 17.34
CA PRO A 14 -0.14 -8.41 16.11
C PRO A 14 1.17 -8.73 15.37
N VAL A 15 1.16 -8.55 14.06
CA VAL A 15 2.36 -8.66 13.22
C VAL A 15 2.53 -7.42 12.37
N ASP A 16 3.77 -7.11 12.03
CA ASP A 16 4.08 -6.12 11.00
C ASP A 16 4.17 -6.80 9.64
N VAL A 17 3.65 -6.13 8.60
CA VAL A 17 3.67 -6.63 7.24
C VAL A 17 4.32 -5.58 6.34
N ALA A 18 5.45 -5.93 5.74
CA ALA A 18 6.08 -5.12 4.70
C ALA A 18 5.71 -5.65 3.32
N VAL A 19 5.27 -4.76 2.44
CA VAL A 19 4.84 -5.10 1.09
C VAL A 19 5.64 -4.27 0.08
N PRO A 20 6.56 -4.88 -0.70
CA PRO A 20 7.12 -4.22 -1.87
C PRO A 20 5.99 -3.98 -2.88
N THR A 21 5.76 -2.73 -3.25
CA THR A 21 4.60 -2.37 -4.08
C THR A 21 4.91 -1.25 -5.06
N GLY A 22 4.39 -1.42 -6.28
CA GLY A 22 4.17 -0.32 -7.20
C GLY A 22 2.69 0.06 -7.22
N ASN A 23 1.84 -0.86 -7.70
CA ASN A 23 0.44 -0.56 -7.99
C ASN A 23 -0.50 -0.49 -6.76
N PHE A 24 0.02 -0.63 -5.53
CA PHE A 24 -0.71 -0.55 -4.25
C PHE A 24 -1.78 -1.65 -3.98
N GLY A 25 -2.04 -2.57 -4.91
CA GLY A 25 -3.09 -3.60 -4.73
C GLY A 25 -2.86 -4.53 -3.54
N ASN A 26 -1.62 -5.02 -3.37
CA ASN A 26 -1.26 -5.90 -2.26
C ASN A 26 -1.34 -5.17 -0.90
N VAL A 27 -0.95 -3.89 -0.87
CA VAL A 27 -1.11 -3.06 0.33
C VAL A 27 -2.59 -2.85 0.62
N TYR A 28 -3.41 -2.50 -0.37
CA TYR A 28 -4.85 -2.34 -0.18
C TYR A 28 -5.50 -3.62 0.36
N ALA A 29 -5.11 -4.80 -0.14
CA ALA A 29 -5.58 -6.08 0.40
C ALA A 29 -5.16 -6.29 1.86
N GLY A 30 -3.94 -5.89 2.24
CA GLY A 30 -3.48 -5.88 3.63
C GLY A 30 -4.29 -4.92 4.51
N PHE A 31 -4.61 -3.73 4.00
CA PHE A 31 -5.47 -2.75 4.66
C PHE A 31 -6.89 -3.30 4.90
N VAL A 32 -7.49 -3.93 3.88
CA VAL A 32 -8.79 -4.59 4.00
C VAL A 32 -8.74 -5.71 5.04
N ALA A 33 -7.69 -6.56 5.01
CA ALA A 33 -7.53 -7.62 6.01
C ALA A 33 -7.44 -7.06 7.45
N ARG A 34 -6.73 -5.94 7.65
CA ARG A 34 -6.70 -5.23 8.93
C ARG A 34 -8.09 -4.72 9.33
N ARG A 35 -8.83 -4.07 8.41
CA ARG A 35 -10.21 -3.58 8.65
C ARG A 35 -11.19 -4.73 8.97
N MET A 36 -10.93 -5.94 8.48
CA MET A 36 -11.67 -7.16 8.79
C MET A 36 -11.30 -7.80 10.14
N GLY A 37 -10.32 -7.25 10.87
CA GLY A 37 -9.94 -7.73 12.21
C GLY A 37 -8.67 -8.58 12.28
N VAL A 38 -7.91 -8.72 11.18
CA VAL A 38 -6.59 -9.35 11.27
C VAL A 38 -5.64 -8.44 12.05
N PRO A 39 -4.95 -8.92 13.11
CA PRO A 39 -4.00 -8.15 13.91
C PRO A 39 -2.74 -7.73 13.12
N ILE A 40 -2.85 -6.68 12.32
CA ILE A 40 -1.74 -6.04 11.61
C ILE A 40 -1.45 -4.71 12.28
N GLU A 41 -0.29 -4.58 12.92
CA GLU A 41 0.12 -3.35 13.61
C GLU A 41 0.58 -2.30 12.59
N ARG A 42 1.67 -2.60 11.87
CA ARG A 42 2.18 -1.76 10.78
C ARG A 42 2.02 -2.46 9.45
N LEU A 43 1.47 -1.73 8.49
CA LEU A 43 1.46 -2.11 7.09
C LEU A 43 2.44 -1.19 6.34
N ILE A 44 3.63 -1.70 6.08
CA ILE A 44 4.76 -0.94 5.55
C ILE A 44 4.72 -0.99 4.03
N VAL A 45 4.67 0.20 3.42
CA VAL A 45 4.71 0.39 1.97
C VAL A 45 6.17 0.55 1.55
N ALA A 46 6.73 -0.46 0.90
CA ALA A 46 8.10 -0.40 0.38
C ALA A 46 8.06 -0.10 -1.12
N THR A 47 8.61 1.05 -1.52
CA THR A 47 8.79 1.46 -2.92
C THR A 47 10.26 1.35 -3.32
N ASN A 48 10.53 1.37 -4.62
CA ASN A 48 11.86 1.58 -5.17
C ASN A 48 12.09 3.08 -5.41
N GLU A 49 13.03 3.43 -6.28
CA GLU A 49 13.35 4.81 -6.69
C GLU A 49 12.14 5.56 -7.29
N ASN A 50 11.12 4.84 -7.76
CA ASN A 50 9.83 5.38 -8.18
C ASN A 50 8.90 5.54 -6.97
N ASP A 51 9.19 6.56 -6.16
CA ASP A 51 8.73 6.75 -4.79
C ASP A 51 7.39 7.49 -4.60
N VAL A 52 6.49 7.46 -5.59
CA VAL A 52 5.24 8.27 -5.57
C VAL A 52 4.38 8.02 -4.32
N LEU A 53 4.36 6.79 -3.83
CA LEU A 53 3.64 6.41 -2.61
C LEU A 53 4.38 6.87 -1.34
N ALA A 54 5.72 6.79 -1.33
CA ALA A 54 6.51 7.27 -0.20
C ALA A 54 6.39 8.80 -0.07
N GLU A 55 6.42 9.54 -1.18
CA GLU A 55 6.16 10.99 -1.21
C GLU A 55 4.77 11.29 -0.61
N PHE A 56 3.74 10.53 -1.02
CA PHE A 56 2.40 10.68 -0.46
C PHE A 56 2.35 10.43 1.05
N PHE A 57 2.87 9.31 1.55
CA PHE A 57 2.79 9.01 2.99
C PHE A 57 3.64 9.95 3.85
N ALA A 58 4.70 10.54 3.29
CA ALA A 58 5.52 11.51 3.99
C ALA A 58 4.92 12.94 3.99
N THR A 59 4.24 13.33 2.90
CA THR A 59 3.87 14.75 2.67
C THR A 59 2.37 15.00 2.48
N GLY A 60 1.57 13.94 2.30
CA GLY A 60 0.18 13.99 1.88
C GLY A 60 -0.03 14.33 0.40
N ARG A 61 1.02 14.53 -0.39
CA ARG A 61 0.92 14.91 -1.81
C ARG A 61 1.10 13.69 -2.71
N TYR A 62 0.08 13.40 -3.51
CA TYR A 62 0.16 12.37 -4.54
C TYR A 62 0.42 13.01 -5.91
N ARG A 63 1.65 12.86 -6.41
CA ARG A 63 2.10 13.46 -7.68
C ARG A 63 2.45 12.38 -8.69
N VAL A 64 1.52 12.12 -9.62
CA VAL A 64 1.76 11.18 -10.73
C VAL A 64 3.00 11.62 -11.53
N ARG A 65 3.92 10.70 -11.77
CA ARG A 65 5.11 10.94 -12.60
C ARG A 65 4.74 10.78 -14.07
N ALA A 66 5.33 11.56 -14.98
CA ALA A 66 5.17 11.27 -16.40
C ALA A 66 5.87 9.94 -16.71
N ALA A 67 5.42 9.23 -17.75
CA ALA A 67 6.05 7.96 -18.12
C ALA A 67 7.55 8.10 -18.46
N ALA A 68 7.95 9.28 -18.96
CA ALA A 68 9.35 9.61 -19.24
C ALA A 68 10.20 9.81 -17.97
N ASP A 69 9.57 10.07 -16.81
CA ASP A 69 10.24 10.30 -15.52
C ASP A 69 10.32 9.04 -14.65
N VAL A 70 9.78 7.91 -15.13
CA VAL A 70 9.90 6.61 -14.47
C VAL A 70 11.30 6.07 -14.72
N VAL A 71 12.02 5.79 -13.66
CA VAL A 71 13.40 5.28 -13.74
C VAL A 71 13.35 3.76 -13.78
N PRO A 72 14.00 3.09 -14.74
CA PRO A 72 14.18 1.65 -14.72
C PRO A 72 15.02 1.22 -13.52
N THR A 73 14.55 0.25 -12.75
CA THR A 73 15.21 -0.25 -11.55
C THR A 73 15.48 -1.76 -11.62
N SER A 74 16.17 -2.29 -10.61
CA SER A 74 16.33 -3.75 -10.43
C SER A 74 15.02 -4.46 -10.03
N SER A 75 13.96 -3.69 -9.77
CA SER A 75 12.62 -4.17 -9.39
C SER A 75 11.56 -3.72 -10.40
N PRO A 76 11.64 -4.14 -11.67
CA PRO A 76 10.90 -3.54 -12.78
C PRO A 76 9.37 -3.61 -12.65
N SER A 77 8.84 -4.56 -11.88
CA SER A 77 7.41 -4.66 -11.60
C SER A 77 6.87 -3.52 -10.70
N MET A 78 7.76 -2.75 -10.07
CA MET A 78 7.45 -1.61 -9.23
C MET A 78 7.73 -0.26 -9.93
N ASP A 79 8.28 -0.28 -11.14
CA ASP A 79 8.57 0.92 -11.94
C ASP A 79 7.28 1.51 -12.51
N ILE A 80 6.50 2.16 -11.65
CA ILE A 80 5.16 2.66 -11.96
C ILE A 80 5.09 4.18 -11.83
N SER A 81 4.32 4.80 -12.72
CA SER A 81 4.03 6.23 -12.69
C SER A 81 2.84 6.59 -11.80
N LYS A 82 1.84 5.70 -11.75
CA LYS A 82 0.57 5.85 -11.01
C LYS A 82 0.20 4.53 -10.35
N ALA A 83 -0.08 4.57 -9.05
CA ALA A 83 -0.64 3.45 -8.31
C ALA A 83 -2.18 3.42 -8.51
N SER A 84 -2.68 2.60 -9.43
CA SER A 84 -4.10 2.55 -9.76
C SER A 84 -4.98 2.03 -8.63
N ASN A 85 -4.50 1.14 -7.76
CA ASN A 85 -5.29 0.68 -6.60
C ASN A 85 -5.29 1.69 -5.44
N PHE A 86 -4.47 2.73 -5.51
CA PHE A 86 -4.37 3.72 -4.44
C PHE A 86 -5.68 4.50 -4.25
N GLU A 87 -6.44 4.73 -5.33
CA GLU A 87 -7.76 5.37 -5.27
C GLU A 87 -8.72 4.66 -4.32
N ARG A 88 -8.66 3.32 -4.23
CA ARG A 88 -9.51 2.53 -3.33
C ARG A 88 -9.21 2.79 -1.86
N TYR A 89 -7.95 3.05 -1.55
CA TYR A 89 -7.54 3.41 -0.20
C TYR A 89 -8.03 4.81 0.16
N VAL A 90 -7.87 5.77 -0.75
CA VAL A 90 -8.39 7.14 -0.55
C VAL A 90 -9.91 7.13 -0.36
N TYR A 91 -10.64 6.36 -1.19
CA TYR A 91 -12.08 6.17 -1.03
C TYR A 91 -12.46 5.62 0.35
N ALA A 92 -11.75 4.59 0.82
CA ALA A 92 -11.98 4.02 2.14
C ALA A 92 -11.66 4.99 3.29
N LEU A 93 -10.69 5.88 3.11
CA LEU A 93 -10.39 6.94 4.08
C LEU A 93 -11.50 8.00 4.18
N HIS A 94 -12.23 8.24 3.08
CA HIS A 94 -13.37 9.16 3.04
C HIS A 94 -14.70 8.46 3.39
N GLY A 95 -14.66 7.34 4.11
CA GLY A 95 -15.85 6.67 4.61
C GLY A 95 -16.66 5.98 3.52
N ASP A 96 -16.00 5.55 2.44
CA ASP A 96 -16.65 4.89 1.31
C ASP A 96 -17.69 5.82 0.60
N ASP A 97 -17.45 7.15 0.61
CA ASP A 97 -18.28 8.17 -0.06
C ASP A 97 -17.69 8.59 -1.43
N PRO A 98 -18.38 8.32 -2.55
CA PRO A 98 -17.89 8.67 -3.89
C PRO A 98 -17.95 10.18 -4.20
N VAL A 99 -18.65 11.00 -3.40
CA VAL A 99 -18.71 12.45 -3.57
C VAL A 99 -17.57 13.15 -2.82
N ALA A 100 -17.12 12.56 -1.71
CA ALA A 100 -16.04 13.08 -0.89
C ALA A 100 -14.63 12.63 -1.34
N THR A 101 -14.55 11.76 -2.35
CA THR A 101 -13.31 11.18 -2.92
C THR A 101 -12.97 11.81 -4.26
#